data_AF-A0A6V7UDB5-F1
#
_entry.id   AF-A0A6V7UDB5-F1
#
_cell.length_a   1.000
_cell.length_b   1.000
_cell.length_c   1.000
_cell.angle_alpha   90.00
_cell.angle_beta   90.00
_cell.angle_gamma   90.00
#
_symmetry.space_group_name_H-M   'P 1'
#
loop_
_entity.id
_entity.type
_entity.pdbx_description
1 polymer ?
#
loop_
_entity_poly.entity_id
_entity_poly.type
_entity_poly.pdbx_seq_one_letter_code
_entity_poly.pdbx_strand_id
1 'polypeptide(L)'
;MSMEYKQIIVTYFTLLILGMLEIWALFWILNYNKRNYEKKLLEGRHNLSERYQLSENIRTSKQLLPCIIMHFINILLPNLFSLLCYTKIIHGQFNQDFIFQCICIIITIDTFLIELFIIMYVNFIKQFSLN
;
A
#
# COMPACT_ATOMS: atom_id res chain seq x y z
N MET A 1 -22.87 -5.10 25.48
CA MET A 1 -22.19 -5.15 24.17
C MET A 1 -22.02 -6.62 23.79
N SER A 2 -22.65 -7.07 22.71
CA SER A 2 -22.62 -8.49 22.29
C SER A 2 -21.18 -8.94 21.97
N MET A 3 -20.91 -10.24 22.10
CA MET A 3 -19.58 -10.80 21.81
C MET A 3 -19.15 -10.51 20.36
N GLU A 4 -20.10 -10.52 19.44
CA GLU A 4 -19.92 -10.18 18.02
C GLU A 4 -19.44 -8.74 17.81
N TYR A 5 -19.99 -7.77 18.57
CA TYR A 5 -19.57 -6.36 18.49
C TYR A 5 -18.08 -6.20 18.81
N LYS A 6 -17.62 -6.90 19.86
CA LYS A 6 -16.23 -6.84 20.29
C LYS A 6 -15.30 -7.43 19.23
N GLN A 7 -15.69 -8.55 18.60
CA GLN A 7 -14.89 -9.18 17.56
C GLN A 7 -14.73 -8.27 16.34
N ILE A 8 -15.79 -7.62 15.88
CA ILE A 8 -15.75 -6.72 14.72
C ILE A 8 -14.83 -5.52 14.98
N ILE A 9 -14.93 -4.91 16.16
CA ILE A 9 -14.04 -3.80 16.54
C ILE A 9 -12.58 -4.24 16.60
N VAL A 10 -12.30 -5.39 17.21
CA VAL A 10 -10.93 -5.92 17.30
C VAL A 10 -10.37 -6.17 15.91
N THR A 11 -11.15 -6.77 15.01
CA THR A 11 -10.73 -6.98 13.61
C THR A 11 -10.43 -5.67 12.90
N TYR A 12 -11.29 -4.66 13.06
CA TYR A 12 -11.07 -3.33 12.47
C TYR A 12 -9.77 -2.69 12.95
N PHE A 13 -9.55 -2.65 14.27
CA PHE A 13 -8.32 -2.10 14.82
C PHE A 13 -7.09 -2.87 14.36
N THR A 14 -7.18 -4.20 14.30
CA THR A 14 -6.07 -5.04 13.83
C THR A 14 -5.72 -4.72 12.38
N LEU A 15 -6.70 -4.64 11.48
CA LEU A 15 -6.48 -4.32 10.07
C LEU A 15 -5.94 -2.90 9.87
N LEU A 16 -6.43 -1.93 10.65
CA LEU A 16 -5.92 -0.55 10.62
C LEU A 16 -4.45 -0.49 11.08
N ILE A 17 -4.10 -1.19 12.15
CA ILE A 17 -2.71 -1.27 12.62
C ILE A 17 -1.82 -1.91 11.55
N LEU A 18 -2.26 -3.02 10.93
CA LEU A 18 -1.51 -3.68 9.87
C LEU A 18 -1.28 -2.75 8.67
N GLY A 19 -2.31 -2.05 8.20
CA GLY A 19 -2.18 -1.10 7.10
C GLY A 19 -1.25 0.08 7.42
N MET A 20 -1.28 0.58 8.65
CA MET A 20 -0.33 1.63 9.10
C MET A 20 1.10 1.11 9.19
N LEU A 21 1.30 -0.15 9.59
CA LEU A 21 2.60 -0.80 9.63
C LEU A 21 3.20 -0.97 8.22
N GLU A 22 2.38 -1.29 7.21
CA GLU A 22 2.83 -1.37 5.80
C GLU A 22 3.38 -0.03 5.30
N ILE A 23 2.62 1.05 5.50
CA ILE A 23 3.04 2.40 5.11
C ILE A 23 4.32 2.80 5.86
N TRP A 24 4.36 2.55 7.18
CA TRP A 24 5.51 2.86 8.00
C TRP A 24 6.77 2.10 7.57
N ALA A 25 6.64 0.80 7.26
CA ALA A 25 7.74 -0.04 6.78
C ALA A 25 8.34 0.51 5.48
N LEU A 26 7.51 0.96 4.54
CA LEU A 26 7.99 1.57 3.30
C LEU A 26 8.72 2.90 3.55
N PHE A 27 8.20 3.78 4.40
CA PHE A 27 8.90 5.01 4.78
C PHE A 27 10.23 4.71 5.47
N TRP A 28 10.28 3.69 6.32
CA TRP A 28 11.50 3.24 6.98
C TRP A 28 12.55 2.76 5.95
N ILE A 29 12.16 1.92 4.99
CA ILE A 29 13.03 1.43 3.90
C ILE A 29 13.55 2.60 3.06
N LEU A 30 12.69 3.54 2.67
CA LEU A 30 13.08 4.74 1.91
C LEU A 30 14.13 5.56 2.64
N ASN A 31 13.89 5.84 3.93
CA ASN A 31 14.82 6.62 4.75
C ASN A 31 16.13 5.88 5.01
N TYR A 32 16.07 4.57 5.22
CA TYR A 32 17.25 3.72 5.38
C TYR A 32 18.12 3.73 4.12
N ASN A 33 17.52 3.49 2.95
CA ASN A 33 18.23 3.50 1.67
C ASN A 33 18.83 4.87 1.36
N LYS A 34 18.09 5.96 1.63
CA LYS A 34 18.60 7.32 1.45
C LYS A 34 19.80 7.62 2.35
N ARG A 35 19.72 7.30 3.65
CA ARG A 35 20.84 7.50 4.59
C ARG A 35 22.07 6.69 4.22
N ASN A 36 21.87 5.44 3.79
CA ASN A 36 22.98 4.59 3.37
C ASN A 36 23.62 5.09 2.07
N TYR A 37 22.83 5.62 1.14
CA TYR A 37 23.34 6.29 -0.06
C TYR A 37 24.23 7.49 0.28
N GLU A 38 23.74 8.40 1.13
CA GLU A 38 24.46 9.59 1.57
C GLU A 38 25.75 9.26 2.32
N LYS A 39 25.69 8.31 3.28
CA LYS A 39 26.86 7.86 4.04
C LYS A 39 27.95 7.32 3.12
N LYS A 40 27.58 6.39 2.23
CA LYS A 40 28.54 5.83 1.31
C LYS A 40 29.14 6.97 0.45
N LEU A 41 28.31 7.89 -0.07
CA LEU A 41 28.77 9.02 -0.92
C LEU A 41 29.90 9.84 -0.30
N LEU A 42 29.87 10.01 1.02
CA LEU A 42 30.88 10.71 1.81
C LEU A 42 32.17 9.91 2.01
N GLU A 43 32.11 8.57 2.04
CA GLU A 43 33.25 7.68 2.30
C GLU A 43 34.20 7.52 1.09
N GLY A 44 33.79 7.96 -0.11
CA GLY A 44 34.63 8.01 -1.31
C GLY A 44 35.08 6.66 -1.88
N ARG A 45 34.90 5.55 -1.14
CA ARG A 45 35.19 4.18 -1.55
C ARG A 45 33.94 3.54 -2.15
N HIS A 46 33.78 3.62 -3.47
CA HIS A 46 32.61 3.02 -4.10
C HIS A 46 32.93 2.23 -5.35
N ASN A 47 32.38 1.02 -5.39
CA ASN A 47 32.04 0.37 -6.64
C ASN A 47 30.85 1.08 -7.28
N LEU A 48 31.00 1.45 -8.57
CA LEU A 48 29.94 2.06 -9.38
C LEU A 48 28.65 1.23 -9.36
N SER A 49 28.79 -0.11 -9.32
CA SER A 49 27.67 -1.05 -9.24
C SER A 49 26.83 -0.87 -7.96
N GLU A 50 27.45 -0.68 -6.79
CA GLU A 50 26.70 -0.50 -5.54
C GLU A 50 25.92 0.82 -5.50
N ARG A 51 26.49 1.89 -6.06
CA ARG A 51 25.80 3.18 -6.17
C ARG A 51 24.58 3.09 -7.07
N TYR A 52 24.71 2.36 -8.18
CA TYR A 52 23.62 2.11 -9.09
C TYR A 52 22.49 1.34 -8.40
N GLN A 53 22.80 0.21 -7.74
CA GLN A 53 21.82 -0.60 -7.00
C GLN A 53 21.06 0.20 -5.94
N LEU A 54 21.76 1.04 -5.16
CA LEU A 54 21.10 1.85 -4.15
C LEU A 54 20.19 2.94 -4.74
N SER A 55 20.65 3.61 -5.80
CA SER A 55 19.86 4.61 -6.52
C SER A 55 18.60 3.98 -7.12
N GLU A 56 18.75 2.80 -7.71
CA GLU A 56 17.65 2.03 -8.27
C GLU A 56 16.66 1.59 -7.19
N ASN A 57 17.12 1.07 -6.05
CA ASN A 57 16.27 0.71 -4.92
C ASN A 57 15.46 1.90 -4.38
N ILE A 58 16.04 3.09 -4.31
CA ILE A 58 15.32 4.32 -3.92
C ILE A 58 14.27 4.67 -4.97
N ARG A 59 14.59 4.56 -6.26
CA ARG A 59 13.64 4.81 -7.37
C ARG A 59 12.47 3.83 -7.31
N THR A 60 12.75 2.54 -7.19
CA THR A 60 11.75 1.47 -7.09
C THR A 60 10.86 1.64 -5.88
N SER A 61 11.44 1.99 -4.71
CA SER A 61 10.66 2.25 -3.50
C SER A 61 9.70 3.44 -3.65
N LYS A 62 10.11 4.50 -4.36
CA LYS A 62 9.21 5.63 -4.70
C LYS A 62 8.12 5.23 -5.69
N GLN A 63 8.42 4.33 -6.63
CA GLN A 63 7.45 3.80 -7.60
C GLN A 63 6.44 2.86 -6.94
N LEU A 64 6.82 2.14 -5.88
CA LEU A 64 5.94 1.27 -5.10
C LEU A 64 5.03 2.03 -4.13
N LEU A 65 5.39 3.25 -3.73
CA LEU A 65 4.58 4.07 -2.82
C LEU A 65 3.11 4.22 -3.26
N PRO A 66 2.77 4.63 -4.51
CA PRO A 66 1.38 4.73 -4.94
C PRO A 66 0.63 3.40 -4.87
N CYS A 67 1.30 2.28 -5.21
CA CYS A 67 0.73 0.94 -5.14
C CYS A 67 0.35 0.56 -3.70
N ILE A 68 1.21 0.88 -2.72
CA ILE A 68 0.94 0.59 -1.31
C ILE A 68 -0.16 1.51 -0.76
N ILE A 69 -0.24 2.76 -1.22
CA ILE A 69 -1.35 3.65 -0.86
C ILE A 69 -2.68 3.11 -1.40
N MET A 70 -2.73 2.65 -2.66
CA MET A 70 -3.93 2.01 -3.23
C MET A 70 -4.32 0.75 -2.45
N HIS A 71 -3.35 -0.09 -2.09
CA HIS A 71 -3.59 -1.27 -1.26
C HIS A 71 -4.19 -0.90 0.12
N PHE A 72 -3.65 0.14 0.77
CA PHE A 72 -4.19 0.63 2.03
C PHE A 72 -5.65 1.14 1.89
N ILE A 73 -5.98 1.83 0.80
CA ILE A 73 -7.35 2.28 0.52
C ILE A 73 -8.28 1.08 0.35
N ASN A 74 -7.84 0.03 -0.37
CA ASN A 74 -8.60 -1.20 -0.56
C ASN A 74 -8.90 -1.94 0.75
N ILE A 75 -8.02 -1.82 1.75
CA ILE A 75 -8.29 -2.33 3.11
C ILE A 75 -9.24 -1.39 3.87
N LEU A 76 -9.05 -0.07 3.77
CA LEU A 76 -9.80 0.91 4.56
C LEU A 76 -11.28 0.99 4.16
N LEU A 77 -11.59 1.01 2.87
CA LEU A 77 -12.93 1.25 2.33
C LEU A 77 -13.97 0.21 2.81
N PRO A 78 -13.71 -1.11 2.66
CA PRO A 78 -14.65 -2.15 3.10
C PRO A 78 -14.81 -2.17 4.62
N ASN A 79 -13.73 -1.91 5.35
CA ASN A 79 -13.73 -1.87 6.81
C ASN A 79 -14.58 -0.70 7.34
N LEU A 80 -14.45 0.49 6.73
CA LEU A 80 -15.28 1.64 7.07
C LEU A 80 -16.75 1.37 6.74
N PHE A 81 -17.04 0.75 5.59
CA PHE A 81 -18.40 0.38 5.23
C PHE A 81 -19.01 -0.64 6.21
N SER A 82 -18.26 -1.68 6.57
CA SER A 82 -18.69 -2.66 7.57
C SER A 82 -19.04 -2.00 8.90
N LEU A 83 -18.22 -1.03 9.34
CA LEU A 83 -18.49 -0.23 10.54
C LEU A 83 -19.79 0.57 10.41
N LEU A 84 -20.03 1.25 9.28
CA LEU A 84 -21.23 2.06 9.03
C LEU A 84 -22.51 1.22 8.97
N CYS A 85 -22.44 0.02 8.39
CA CYS A 85 -23.53 -0.96 8.42
C CYS A 85 -23.81 -1.42 9.86
N TYR A 86 -22.75 -1.68 10.62
CA TYR A 86 -22.84 -2.17 11.98
C TYR A 86 -23.42 -1.12 12.95
N THR A 87 -23.01 0.14 12.84
CA THR A 87 -23.59 1.27 13.61
C THR A 87 -25.00 1.63 13.15
N LYS A 88 -25.53 0.91 12.14
CA LYS A 88 -26.82 1.14 11.51
C LYS A 88 -26.95 2.58 11.00
N ILE A 89 -25.86 3.23 10.57
CA ILE A 89 -25.97 4.52 9.89
C ILE A 89 -26.60 4.31 8.51
N ILE A 90 -26.18 3.23 7.84
CA ILE A 90 -26.75 2.80 6.56
C ILE A 90 -27.86 1.79 6.86
N HIS A 91 -29.10 2.23 6.67
CA HIS A 91 -30.29 1.41 6.83
C HIS A 91 -30.83 0.91 5.48
N GLY A 92 -31.46 -0.27 5.51
CA GLY A 92 -32.10 -0.89 4.36
C GLY A 92 -31.16 -1.81 3.60
N GLN A 93 -31.61 -3.03 3.35
CA GLN A 93 -30.83 -4.06 2.67
C GLN A 93 -30.38 -3.60 1.27
N PHE A 94 -31.27 -2.96 0.52
CA PHE A 94 -30.95 -2.41 -0.81
C PHE A 94 -29.79 -1.40 -0.78
N ASN A 95 -29.78 -0.47 0.18
CA ASN A 95 -28.71 0.55 0.28
C ASN A 95 -27.38 -0.09 0.66
N GLN A 96 -27.40 -1.10 1.55
CA GLN A 96 -26.21 -1.84 1.93
C GLN A 96 -25.64 -2.62 0.73
N ASP A 97 -26.48 -3.36 0.03
CA ASP A 97 -26.08 -4.14 -1.15
C ASP A 97 -25.55 -3.21 -2.25
N PHE A 98 -26.21 -2.09 -2.50
CA PHE A 98 -25.78 -1.11 -3.50
C PHE A 98 -24.39 -0.52 -3.18
N ILE A 99 -24.18 -0.05 -1.95
CA ILE A 99 -22.88 0.52 -1.55
C ILE A 99 -21.78 -0.55 -1.57
N PHE A 100 -22.10 -1.78 -1.14
CA PHE A 100 -21.16 -2.90 -1.21
C PHE A 100 -20.73 -3.16 -2.66
N GLN A 101 -21.66 -3.17 -3.62
CA GLN A 101 -21.34 -3.32 -5.04
C GLN A 101 -20.45 -2.18 -5.56
N CYS A 102 -20.73 -0.92 -5.16
CA CYS A 102 -19.85 0.20 -5.51
C CYS A 102 -18.42 0.02 -4.97
N ILE A 103 -18.29 -0.43 -3.73
CA ILE A 103 -16.99 -0.71 -3.10
C ILE A 103 -16.26 -1.83 -3.85
N CYS A 104 -16.95 -2.92 -4.20
CA CYS A 104 -16.37 -4.01 -4.98
C CYS A 104 -15.87 -3.56 -6.37
N ILE A 105 -16.61 -2.68 -7.05
CA ILE A 105 -16.18 -2.09 -8.33
C ILE A 105 -14.91 -1.26 -8.15
N ILE A 106 -14.87 -0.40 -7.11
CA ILE A 106 -13.69 0.42 -6.81
C ILE A 106 -12.47 -0.46 -6.55
N ILE A 107 -12.60 -1.47 -5.67
CA ILE A 107 -11.49 -2.39 -5.36
C ILE A 107 -11.01 -3.14 -6.60
N THR A 108 -11.92 -3.56 -7.48
CA THR A 108 -11.57 -4.27 -8.71
C THR A 108 -10.74 -3.36 -9.63
N ILE A 109 -11.15 -2.10 -9.79
CA ILE A 109 -10.41 -1.11 -10.58
C ILE A 109 -9.05 -0.83 -9.92
N ASP A 110 -8.99 -0.61 -8.62
CA ASP A 110 -7.74 -0.33 -7.90
C ASP A 110 -6.77 -1.52 -7.97
N THR A 111 -7.26 -2.75 -7.89
CA THR A 111 -6.43 -3.96 -8.03
C THR A 111 -5.86 -4.07 -9.44
N PHE A 112 -6.68 -3.83 -10.47
CA PHE A 112 -6.21 -3.77 -11.85
C PHE A 112 -5.16 -2.66 -12.07
N LEU A 113 -5.37 -1.48 -11.47
CA LEU A 113 -4.39 -0.39 -11.52
C LEU A 113 -3.08 -0.80 -10.85
N ILE A 114 -3.12 -1.40 -9.67
CA ILE A 114 -1.93 -1.93 -8.98
C ILE A 114 -1.14 -2.88 -9.90
N GLU A 115 -1.81 -3.83 -10.54
CA GLU A 115 -1.17 -4.77 -11.48
C GLU A 115 -0.55 -4.03 -12.67
N LEU A 116 -1.29 -3.10 -13.28
CA LEU A 116 -0.81 -2.28 -14.39
C LEU A 116 0.44 -1.47 -14.00
N PHE A 117 0.42 -0.85 -12.81
CA PHE A 117 1.54 -0.12 -12.24
C PHE A 117 2.77 -1.03 -12.09
N ILE A 118 2.60 -2.23 -11.52
CA ILE A 118 3.69 -3.19 -11.37
C ILE A 118 4.26 -3.58 -12.74
N ILE A 119 3.42 -3.89 -13.74
CA ILE A 119 3.86 -4.28 -15.08
C ILE A 119 4.64 -3.14 -15.76
N MET A 120 4.12 -1.91 -15.71
CA MET A 120 4.75 -0.75 -16.31
C MET A 120 6.13 -0.48 -15.70
N TYR A 121 6.25 -0.51 -14.37
CA TYR A 121 7.50 -0.19 -13.70
C TYR A 121 8.52 -1.34 -13.72
N VAL A 122 8.09 -2.60 -13.63
CA VAL A 122 8.98 -3.78 -13.75
C VAL A 122 9.59 -3.89 -15.15
N ASN A 123 8.80 -3.68 -16.21
CA ASN A 123 9.31 -3.74 -17.58
C ASN A 123 10.23 -2.56 -17.92
N PHE A 124 9.93 -1.36 -17.40
CA PHE A 124 10.80 -0.20 -17.54
C PHE A 124 12.19 -0.43 -16.88
N ILE A 125 12.22 -1.12 -15.73
CA ILE A 125 13.47 -1.49 -15.06
C ILE A 125 14.28 -2.49 -15.91
N LYS A 126 13.65 -3.54 -16.44
CA LYS A 126 14.33 -4.54 -17.29
C LYS A 126 14.94 -3.93 -18.55
N GLN A 127 14.26 -3.00 -19.21
CA GLN A 127 14.79 -2.35 -20.41
C GLN A 127 15.99 -1.42 -20.11
N PHE A 128 16.07 -0.86 -18.91
CA PHE A 128 17.18 0.00 -18.50
C PHE A 128 18.40 -0.78 -17.99
N SER A 129 18.22 -2.04 -17.56
CA SER A 129 19.31 -2.91 -17.09
C SER A 129 20.05 -3.65 -18.21
N LEU A 130 19.48 -3.70 -19.42
CA LEU A 130 20.04 -4.41 -20.58
C LEU A 130 20.78 -3.50 -21.58
N ASN A 131 20.76 -2.18 -21.36
CA ASN A 131 21.50 -1.17 -22.12
C ASN A 131 22.61 -0.56 -21.26
#